data_AF-A0A318R7K2-F1
#
_entry.id   AF-A0A318R7K2-F1
#
_cell.length_a   1.000
_cell.length_b   1.000
_cell.length_c   1.000
_cell.angle_alpha   90.00
_cell.angle_beta   90.00
_cell.angle_gamma   90.00
#
_symmetry.space_group_name_H-M   'P 1'
#
loop_
_entity.id
_entity.type
_entity.pdbx_description
1 polymer ?
#
loop_
_entity_poly.entity_id
_entity_poly.type
_entity_poly.pdbx_seq_one_letter_code
_entity_poly.pdbx_strand_id
1 'polypeptide(L)' 'MGDKCQATWKPTQEQVDKIILPAMQGIAQQCASHINELQCPPEFIALMLRDIADAFENPSSEGESDCECC' A
#
# COMPACT_ATOMS: atom_id res chain seq x y z
N MET A 1 17.90 11.99 29.17
CA MET A 1 16.57 12.37 28.67
C MET A 1 15.90 11.09 28.19
N GLY A 2 14.73 10.77 28.73
CA GLY A 2 14.12 9.44 28.59
C GLY A 2 13.68 9.15 27.16
N ASP A 3 14.19 8.05 26.62
CA ASP A 3 13.62 7.33 25.49
C ASP A 3 12.11 7.14 25.71
N LYS A 4 11.31 7.97 25.04
CA LYS A 4 9.89 7.67 24.87
C LYS A 4 9.83 6.53 23.86
N CYS A 5 9.90 5.29 24.37
CA CYS A 5 9.54 4.09 23.61
C CYS A 5 8.16 4.32 23.01
N GLN A 6 8.10 4.78 21.76
CA GLN A 6 6.86 4.79 21.00
C GLN A 6 6.48 3.33 20.83
N ALA A 7 5.42 2.91 21.50
CA ALA A 7 4.89 1.57 21.30
C ALA A 7 4.56 1.44 19.80
N THR A 8 5.32 0.60 19.09
CA THR A 8 5.03 0.26 17.70
C THR A 8 3.60 -0.26 17.65
N TRP A 9 2.75 0.39 16.86
CA TRP A 9 1.37 -0.05 16.70
C TRP A 9 1.36 -1.51 16.22
N LYS A 10 0.49 -2.32 16.82
CA LYS A 10 0.25 -3.71 16.41
C LYS A 10 -1.26 -3.95 16.34
N PRO A 11 -1.76 -4.63 15.31
CA PRO A 11 -3.18 -4.94 15.22
C PRO A 11 -3.58 -5.93 16.31
N THR A 12 -4.83 -5.85 16.76
CA THR A 12 -5.43 -6.91 17.57
C THR A 12 -5.79 -8.11 16.71
N GLN A 13 -5.93 -9.29 17.33
CA GLN A 13 -6.36 -10.50 16.60
C GLN A 13 -7.71 -10.30 15.91
N GLU A 14 -8.65 -9.58 16.55
CA GLU A 14 -9.94 -9.26 15.95
C GLU A 14 -9.80 -8.37 14.70
N GLN A 15 -8.92 -7.37 14.73
CA GLN A 15 -8.62 -6.55 13.55
C GLN A 15 -7.97 -7.39 12.44
N VAL A 16 -7.09 -8.33 12.79
CA VAL A 16 -6.49 -9.27 11.84
C VAL A 16 -7.58 -10.10 11.16
N ASP A 17 -8.43 -10.76 11.94
CA ASP A 17 -9.39 -11.74 11.42
C ASP A 17 -10.58 -11.10 10.71
N LYS A 18 -11.08 -9.97 11.20
CA LYS A 18 -12.29 -9.33 10.66
C LYS A 18 -12.02 -8.29 9.60
N ILE A 19 -10.82 -7.72 9.56
CA ILE A 19 -10.51 -6.58 8.67
C ILE A 19 -9.33 -6.90 7.77
N ILE A 20 -8.15 -7.18 8.34
CA ILE A 20 -6.91 -7.28 7.57
C ILE A 20 -6.93 -8.49 6.63
N LEU A 21 -7.22 -9.69 7.14
CA LEU A 21 -7.22 -10.90 6.31
C LEU A 21 -8.26 -10.83 5.17
N PRO A 22 -9.54 -10.46 5.43
CA PRO A 22 -10.51 -10.28 4.35
C PRO A 22 -10.09 -9.21 3.33
N ALA A 23 -9.54 -8.08 3.77
CA ALA A 23 -9.08 -7.04 2.86
C ALA A 23 -7.93 -7.53 1.97
N MET A 24 -6.95 -8.21 2.55
CA MET A 24 -5.81 -8.78 1.80
C MET A 24 -6.27 -9.82 0.77
N GLN A 25 -7.24 -10.66 1.12
CA GLN A 25 -7.83 -11.62 0.18
C GLN A 25 -8.56 -10.90 -0.97
N GLY A 26 -9.33 -9.85 -0.66
CA GLY A 26 -10.00 -9.04 -1.67
C GLY A 26 -9.03 -8.36 -2.64
N ILE A 27 -7.95 -7.77 -2.12
CA ILE A 27 -6.89 -7.16 -2.94
C ILE A 27 -6.23 -8.21 -3.83
N ALA A 28 -5.89 -9.38 -3.28
CA ALA A 28 -5.28 -10.47 -4.06
C ALA A 28 -6.20 -10.95 -5.20
N GLN A 29 -7.51 -11.04 -4.94
CA GLN A 29 -8.49 -11.42 -5.96
C GLN A 29 -8.60 -10.37 -7.07
N GLN A 30 -8.63 -9.08 -6.72
CA GLN A 30 -8.65 -8.00 -7.72
C GLN A 30 -7.37 -8.00 -8.58
N CYS A 31 -6.21 -8.18 -7.94
CA CYS A 31 -4.93 -8.31 -8.62
C CYS A 31 -4.95 -9.48 -9.62
N ALA A 32 -5.49 -10.64 -9.22
CA ALA A 32 -5.62 -11.79 -10.11
C ALA A 32 -6.55 -11.51 -11.30
N SER A 33 -7.64 -10.75 -11.12
CA SER A 33 -8.48 -10.29 -12.22
C SER A 33 -7.69 -9.39 -13.18
N HIS A 34 -6.92 -8.43 -12.67
CA HIS A 34 -6.13 -7.54 -13.51
C HIS A 34 -5.03 -8.25 -14.30
N ILE A 35 -4.42 -9.33 -13.76
CA ILE A 35 -3.50 -10.18 -14.53
C ILE A 35 -4.17 -10.67 -15.82
N ASN A 36 -5.40 -11.16 -15.70
CA ASN A 36 -6.15 -11.69 -16.84
C ASN A 36 -6.57 -10.58 -17.82
N GLU A 37 -6.99 -9.43 -17.30
CA GLU A 37 -7.44 -8.28 -18.12
C GLU A 37 -6.28 -7.61 -18.87
N LEU A 38 -5.16 -7.37 -18.18
CA LEU A 38 -3.98 -6.72 -18.74
C LEU A 38 -3.10 -7.68 -19.55
N GLN A 39 -3.36 -8.99 -19.47
CA GLN A 39 -2.50 -10.04 -20.02
C GLN A 39 -1.03 -9.86 -19.63
N CYS A 40 -0.80 -9.45 -18.38
CA CYS A 40 0.52 -9.12 -17.87
C CYS A 40 1.10 -10.26 -17.03
N PRO A 41 2.43 -10.38 -16.93
CA PRO A 41 3.05 -11.34 -16.04
C PRO A 41 2.76 -10.99 -14.56
N PRO A 42 2.58 -11.98 -13.67
CA PRO A 42 2.28 -11.73 -12.25
C PRO A 42 3.29 -10.81 -11.54
N GLU A 43 4.55 -10.84 -11.97
CA GLU A 43 5.62 -10.00 -11.45
C GLU A 43 5.35 -8.52 -11.65
N PHE A 44 4.62 -8.14 -12.72
CA PHE A 44 4.26 -6.76 -12.98
C PHE A 44 3.30 -6.20 -11.93
N ILE A 45 2.30 -6.99 -11.52
CA ILE A 45 1.39 -6.60 -10.43
C ILE A 45 2.15 -6.46 -9.11
N ALA A 46 3.11 -7.35 -8.85
CA ALA A 46 3.94 -7.27 -7.64
C ALA A 46 4.77 -5.98 -7.59
N LEU A 47 5.26 -5.50 -8.75
CA LEU A 47 5.92 -4.20 -8.85
C LEU A 47 4.95 -3.05 -8.56
N MET A 48 3.75 -3.03 -9.16
CA MET A 48 2.76 -1.98 -8.89
C MET A 48 2.35 -1.93 -7.42
N LEU A 49 2.15 -3.08 -6.77
CA LEU A 49 1.82 -3.13 -5.34
C LEU A 49 2.98 -2.60 -4.47
N ARG A 50 4.22 -2.80 -4.90
CA ARG A 50 5.40 -2.24 -4.23
C ARG A 50 5.43 -0.72 -4.38
N ASP A 51 5.21 -0.20 -5.59
CA ASP A 51 5.18 1.24 -5.82
C ASP A 51 4.09 1.93 -4.97
N ILE A 52 2.92 1.29 -4.82
CA ILE A 52 1.85 1.74 -3.92
C ILE A 52 2.31 1.74 -2.46
N ALA A 53 2.97 0.67 -2.01
CA ALA A 53 3.48 0.59 -0.64
C ALA A 53 4.53 1.68 -0.37
N ASP A 54 5.47 1.87 -1.31
CA ASP A 54 6.52 2.88 -1.22
C ASP A 54 5.93 4.30 -1.13
N ALA A 55 4.81 4.57 -1.81
CA ALA A 55 4.10 5.85 -1.74
C ALA A 55 3.44 6.11 -0.37
N PHE A 56 3.04 5.07 0.37
CA PHE A 56 2.55 5.23 1.74
C PHE A 56 3.67 5.50 2.74
N GLU A 57 4.85 4.90 2.52
CA GLU A 57 6.02 5.11 3.38
C GLU A 57 6.71 6.45 3.11
N ASN A 58 6.66 6.90 1.86
CA ASN A 58 7.22 8.16 1.40
C ASN A 58 6.12 9.00 0.73
N PRO A 59 5.17 9.56 1.50
CA PRO A 59 4.16 10.44 0.93
C PRO A 59 4.91 11.61 0.29
N SER A 60 4.93 11.65 -1.05
CA SER A 60 5.56 12.74 -1.77
C SER A 60 4.92 14.04 -1.30
N SER A 61 5.75 14.99 -0.87
CA SER A 61 5.34 16.36 -0.53
C SER A 61 5.02 17.16 -1.81
N GLU A 62 4.36 16.54 -2.78
CA GLU A 62 3.98 17.16 -4.04
C GLU A 62 2.68 17.93 -3.85
N GLY A 63 2.81 19.03 -3.10
CA GLY A 63 1.77 20.01 -2.85
C GLY A 63 2.26 21.46 -2.98
N GLU A 64 3.40 21.71 -3.62
CA GLU A 64 3.78 23.04 -4.15
C GLU A 64 4.58 22.85 -5.46
N SER A 65 3.95 22.28 -6.48
CA SER A 65 4.38 22.52 -7.86
C SER A 65 3.52 23.64 -8.40
N ASP A 66 3.90 24.86 -8.05
CA ASP A 66 3.50 26.06 -8.76
C ASP A 66 4.04 25.91 -10.19
N CYS A 67 3.17 25.41 -11.06
CA CYS A 67 3.39 25.43 -12.49
C CYS A 67 3.30 26.89 -12.95
N GLU A 68 4.33 27.69 -12.69
CA GLU A 68 4.59 28.89 -13.48
C GLU A 68 5.11 28.44 -14.85
N CYS A 69 4.16 28.16 -15.73
CA CYS A 69 4.40 28.26 -17.17
C CYS A 69 4.94 29.67 -17.50
N CYS A 70 6.21 29.77 -17.90
CA CYS A 70 6.74 30.76 -18.85
C CYS A 70 8.06 30.25 -19.45
#